data_AF-A0A317A4D3-F1
#
_entry.id   AF-A0A317A4D3-F1
#
_cell.length_a   1.000
_cell.length_b   1.000
_cell.length_c   1.000
_cell.angle_alpha   90.00
_cell.angle_beta   90.00
_cell.angle_gamma   90.00
#
_symmetry.space_group_name_H-M   'P 1'
#
loop_
_entity.id
_entity.type
_entity.pdbx_description
1 polymer ?
#
loop_
_entity_poly.entity_id
_entity_poly.type
_entity_poly.pdbx_seq_one_letter_code
_entity_poly.pdbx_strand_id
1 'polypeptide(L)' 'MGGLEEATKLKDQGNNAFRNQEWDKALEFYTKAIEAYNAEPSFYTNRAQVC' A
#
# COMPACT_ATOMS: atom_id res chain seq x y z
N MET A 1 -19.14 5.02 -0.45
CA MET A 1 -17.76 4.97 -1.00
C MET A 1 -16.83 4.48 0.11
N GLY A 2 -16.74 3.16 0.36
CA GLY A 2 -16.04 2.62 1.54
C GLY A 2 -14.65 2.02 1.29
N GLY A 3 -14.26 1.79 0.04
CA GLY A 3 -12.99 1.11 -0.29
C GLY A 3 -11.73 1.98 -0.11
N LEU A 4 -11.87 3.31 -0.22
CA LEU A 4 -10.73 4.23 -0.13
C LEU A 4 -10.15 4.28 1.29
N GLU A 5 -10.98 4.27 2.33
CA GLU A 5 -10.52 4.29 3.73
C GLU A 5 -9.74 3.02 4.08
N GLU A 6 -10.22 1.85 3.65
CA GLU A 6 -9.56 0.57 3.88
C GLU A 6 -8.21 0.49 3.14
N ALA A 7 -8.20 0.88 1.86
CA ALA A 7 -6.97 0.94 1.08
C ALA A 7 -5.96 1.95 1.64
N THR A 8 -6.44 3.07 2.20
CA THR A 8 -5.57 4.06 2.86
C THR A 8 -4.92 3.50 4.11
N LYS A 9 -5.65 2.72 4.92
CA LYS A 9 -5.07 2.03 6.09
C LYS A 9 -4.00 1.01 5.69
N LEU A 10 -4.27 0.23 4.64
CA LEU A 10 -3.30 -0.73 4.09
C LEU A 10 -2.04 -0.02 3.58
N LYS A 11 -2.18 1.10 2.88
CA LYS A 11 -1.05 1.95 2.48
C LYS A 11 -0.25 2.42 3.69
N ASP A 12 -0.90 2.87 4.75
CA ASP A 12 -0.20 3.35 5.96
C ASP A 12 0.58 2.22 6.65
N GLN A 13 0.02 1.01 6.68
CA GLN A 13 0.73 -0.19 7.13
C GLN A 13 1.94 -0.51 6.24
N GLY A 14 1.78 -0.38 4.92
CA GLY A 14 2.88 -0.53 3.95
C GLY A 14 3.98 0.50 4.16
N ASN A 15 3.62 1.77 4.42
CA ASN A 15 4.57 2.83 4.73
C ASN A 15 5.36 2.51 6.02
N ASN A 16 4.69 1.98 7.04
CA ASN A 16 5.35 1.61 8.29
C ASN A 16 6.33 0.44 8.07
N ALA A 17 5.92 -0.60 7.34
CA ALA A 17 6.79 -1.72 6.96
C ALA A 17 7.99 -1.24 6.12
N PHE A 18 7.78 -0.32 5.18
CA PHE A 18 8.83 0.29 4.38
C PHE A 18 9.87 1.02 5.25
N ARG A 19 9.43 1.76 6.27
CA ARG A 19 10.33 2.43 7.23
C ARG A 19 11.12 1.46 8.10
N ASN A 20 10.56 0.27 8.36
CA ASN A 20 11.24 -0.82 9.06
C ASN A 20 12.13 -1.66 8.14
N GLN A 21 12.28 -1.30 6.87
CA GLN A 21 13.00 -2.08 5.85
C GLN A 21 12.39 -3.47 5.62
N GLU A 22 11.11 -3.67 5.96
CA GLU A 22 10.35 -4.89 5.73
C GLU A 22 9.71 -4.84 4.33
N TRP A 23 10.55 -4.92 3.30
CA TRP A 23 10.16 -4.72 1.90
C TRP A 23 9.06 -5.68 1.44
N ASP A 24 9.19 -6.98 1.70
CA ASP A 24 8.17 -7.99 1.37
C ASP A 24 6.79 -7.65 1.95
N LYS A 25 6.74 -7.23 3.22
CA LYS A 25 5.48 -6.84 3.87
C LYS A 25 4.92 -5.56 3.28
N ALA A 26 5.77 -4.56 3.02
CA ALA A 26 5.35 -3.32 2.39
C ALA A 26 4.71 -3.59 1.02
N LEU A 27 5.32 -4.47 0.22
CA LEU A 27 4.85 -4.86 -1.10
C LEU A 27 3.50 -5.59 -1.04
N GLU A 28 3.29 -6.46 -0.05
CA GLU A 28 2.01 -7.12 0.21
C GLU A 28 0.92 -6.11 0.60
N PHE A 29 1.22 -5.19 1.52
CA PHE A 29 0.26 -4.17 1.96
C PHE A 29 -0.16 -3.22 0.83
N TYR A 30 0.78 -2.76 0.01
CA TYR A 30 0.45 -1.94 -1.16
C TYR A 30 -0.34 -2.72 -2.22
N THR A 31 -0.06 -4.01 -2.39
CA THR A 31 -0.83 -4.86 -3.31
C THR A 31 -2.27 -5.02 -2.83
N LYS A 32 -2.49 -5.30 -1.54
CA LYS A 32 -3.83 -5.33 -0.94
C LYS A 32 -4.56 -4.00 -1.05
N ALA A 33 -3.86 -2.86 -0.90
CA ALA A 33 -4.43 -1.54 -1.07
C ALA A 33 -4.92 -1.31 -2.52
N ILE A 34 -4.14 -1.75 -3.51
CA ILE A 34 -4.50 -1.70 -4.94
C ILE A 34 -5.71 -2.58 -5.23
N GLU A 35 -5.77 -3.79 -4.68
CA GLU A 35 -6.91 -4.69 -4.87
C GLU A 35 -8.20 -4.13 -4.26
N ALA A 36 -8.10 -3.49 -3.09
CA ALA A 36 -9.22 -2.84 -2.43
C ALA A 36 -9.68 -1.56 -3.16
N TYR A 37 -8.74 -0.77 -3.67
CA TYR A 37 -9.02 0.46 -4.39
C TYR A 37 -7.94 0.77 -5.44
N ASN A 38 -8.16 0.30 -6.66
CA ASN A 38 -7.21 0.46 -7.77
C ASN A 38 -7.24 1.86 -8.43
N ALA A 39 -8.18 2.72 -8.03
CA ALA A 39 -8.35 4.06 -8.59
C ALA A 39 -7.41 5.11 -7.96
N GLU A 40 -6.72 4.77 -6.87
CA GLU A 40 -5.72 5.64 -6.24
C GLU A 40 -4.32 5.33 -6.81
N PRO A 41 -3.72 6.25 -7.58
CA PRO A 41 -2.40 6.04 -8.18
C PRO A 41 -1.28 5.96 -7.14
N SER A 42 -1.47 6.58 -5.96
CA SER A 42 -0.48 6.63 -4.89
C SER A 42 -0.01 5.24 -4.42
N PHE A 43 -0.88 4.22 -4.48
CA PHE A 43 -0.52 2.85 -4.07
C PHE A 43 0.49 2.20 -5.02
N TYR A 44 0.38 2.47 -6.32
CA TYR A 44 1.33 1.96 -7.30
C TYR A 44 2.70 2.62 -7.16
N THR A 45 2.72 3.94 -6.94
CA THR A 45 3.97 4.68 -6.70
C THR A 45 4.67 4.21 -5.44
N ASN A 46 3.91 3.96 -4.36
CA ASN A 46 4.48 3.42 -3.12
C ASN A 46 4.98 1.99 -3.29
N ARG A 47 4.27 1.13 -4.03
CA ARG A 47 4.75 -0.21 -4.35
C ARG A 47 6.03 -0.20 -5.20
N ALA A 48 6.13 0.71 -6.17
CA ALA A 48 7.30 0.86 -7.03
C ALA A 48 8.55 1.33 -6.27
N GLN A 49 8.39 2.05 -5.16
CA GLN A 49 9.51 2.45 -4.29
C GLN A 49 10.12 1.28 -3.50
N VAL A 50 9.40 0.16 -3.38
CA VAL A 50 9.84 -1.05 -2.67
C VAL A 50 10.67 -1.97 -3.56
N CYS A 51 10.48 -1.90 -4.88
CA CYS A 51 11.25 -2.64 -5.88
C CYS A 51 12.61 -2.00 -6.14
#